data_AF-A0A0L0FA47-F1
#
_entry.id   AF-A0A0L0FA47-F1
#
_cell.length_a   1.000
_cell.length_b   1.000
_cell.length_c   1.000
_cell.angle_alpha   90.00
_cell.angle_beta   90.00
_cell.angle_gamma   90.00
#
_symmetry.space_group_name_H-M   'P 1'
#
loop_
_entity.id
_entity.type
_entity.pdbx_description
1 polymer ?
#
loop_
_entity_poly.entity_id
_entity_poly.type
_entity_poly.pdbx_seq_one_letter_code
_entity_poly.pdbx_strand_id
1 'polypeptide(L)'
;MYLVRYAEEEPDIALLSINSFQKDLKGPNQFIRASALRVMTSIRVEVVVPLMVLAVKQTVADMSPYVRKVTAHALPKIYNIDEDQKDELSDLIEKLLADRAVLVLGSAIYAFESV
;
A
#
# COMPACT_ATOMS: atom_id res chain seq x y z
N MET A 1 -3.40 -15.37 8.76
CA MET A 1 -4.01 -14.14 9.34
C MET A 1 -3.67 -14.10 10.83
N TYR A 2 -2.39 -13.96 11.18
CA TYR A 2 -1.94 -13.87 12.59
C TYR A 2 -1.54 -12.42 12.91
N LEU A 3 -0.70 -11.82 12.06
CA LEU A 3 -0.25 -10.42 12.21
C LEU A 3 -1.38 -9.39 12.28
N VAL A 4 -2.43 -9.52 11.46
CA VAL A 4 -3.56 -8.58 11.50
C VAL A 4 -4.33 -8.63 12.83
N ARG A 5 -4.24 -9.73 13.58
CA ARG A 5 -4.96 -9.93 14.85
C ARG A 5 -4.11 -9.54 16.07
N TYR A 6 -2.79 -9.67 15.98
CA TYR A 6 -1.88 -9.48 17.12
C TYR A 6 -0.93 -8.28 16.98
N ALA A 7 -0.94 -7.56 15.86
CA ALA A 7 -0.05 -6.41 15.66
C ALA A 7 -0.31 -5.25 16.66
N GLU A 8 -1.52 -5.16 17.21
CA GLU A 8 -1.85 -4.20 18.27
C GLU A 8 -1.27 -4.61 19.64
N GLU A 9 -1.12 -5.92 19.89
CA GLU A 9 -0.59 -6.46 21.16
C GLU A 9 0.95 -6.58 21.12
N GLU A 10 1.55 -6.83 19.95
CA GLU A 10 2.98 -7.08 19.78
C GLU A 10 3.58 -6.29 18.58
N PRO A 11 3.82 -4.97 18.74
CA PRO A 11 4.30 -4.10 17.65
C PRO A 11 5.68 -4.52 17.10
N ASP A 12 6.54 -5.14 17.90
CA ASP A 12 7.86 -5.61 17.46
C ASP A 12 7.76 -6.75 16.42
N ILE A 13 6.76 -7.62 16.54
CA ILE A 13 6.51 -8.69 15.56
C ILE A 13 5.97 -8.11 14.25
N ALA A 14 5.16 -7.05 14.34
CA ALA A 14 4.72 -6.32 13.16
C ALA A 14 5.93 -5.72 12.42
N LEU A 15 6.86 -5.08 13.12
CA LEU A 15 8.08 -4.51 12.53
C LEU A 15 8.97 -5.57 11.84
N LEU A 16 9.18 -6.72 12.47
CA LEU A 16 9.94 -7.83 11.87
C LEU A 16 9.29 -8.34 10.58
N SER A 17 7.95 -8.37 10.55
CA SER A 17 7.18 -8.81 9.38
C SER A 17 7.24 -7.79 8.24
N ILE A 18 7.33 -6.50 8.56
CA ILE A 18 7.44 -5.42 7.58
C ILE A 18 8.72 -5.51 6.78
N ASN A 19 9.86 -5.82 7.42
CA ASN A 19 11.13 -6.03 6.71
C ASN A 19 11.02 -7.15 5.65
N SER A 20 10.29 -8.22 5.98
CA SER A 20 10.05 -9.32 5.03
C SER A 20 9.18 -8.84 3.85
N PHE A 21 8.10 -8.11 4.12
CA PHE A 21 7.26 -7.55 3.04
C PHE A 21 8.02 -6.54 2.17
N GLN A 22 8.90 -5.71 2.74
CA GLN A 22 9.75 -4.80 1.97
C GLN A 22 10.68 -5.53 0.99
N LYS A 23 11.19 -6.70 1.39
CA LYS A 23 11.95 -7.57 0.48
C LYS A 23 11.06 -8.14 -0.62
N ASP A 24 9.87 -8.61 -0.27
CA ASP A 24 8.91 -9.17 -1.23
C ASP A 24 8.42 -8.12 -2.25
N LEU A 25 8.28 -6.86 -1.84
CA LEU A 25 7.97 -5.72 -2.72
C LEU A 25 9.05 -5.46 -3.79
N LYS A 26 10.26 -5.98 -3.61
CA LYS A 26 11.36 -5.89 -4.59
C LYS A 26 11.54 -7.19 -5.37
N GLY A 27 10.68 -8.19 -5.13
CA GLY A 27 10.75 -9.48 -5.79
C GLY A 27 10.40 -9.42 -7.28
N PRO A 28 10.88 -10.37 -8.10
CA PRO A 28 10.64 -10.38 -9.54
C PRO A 28 9.17 -10.63 -9.91
N ASN A 29 8.42 -11.35 -9.07
CA ASN A 29 7.06 -11.75 -9.34
C ASN A 29 6.04 -10.69 -8.90
N GLN A 30 5.24 -10.20 -9.85
CA GLN A 30 4.19 -9.20 -9.60
C GLN A 30 3.15 -9.61 -8.56
N PHE A 31 2.78 -10.90 -8.48
CA PHE A 31 1.78 -11.39 -7.54
C PHE A 31 2.31 -11.42 -6.11
N ILE A 32 3.61 -11.68 -5.94
CA ILE A 32 4.29 -11.61 -4.65
C ILE A 32 4.35 -10.15 -4.18
N ARG A 33 4.81 -9.24 -5.04
CA ARG A 33 4.83 -7.79 -4.74
C ARG A 33 3.44 -7.27 -4.34
N ALA A 34 2.42 -7.57 -5.14
CA ALA A 34 1.05 -7.18 -4.86
C ALA A 34 0.52 -7.78 -3.55
N SER A 35 0.81 -9.06 -3.27
CA SER A 35 0.36 -9.72 -2.05
C SER A 35 1.04 -9.13 -0.81
N ALA A 36 2.34 -8.87 -0.88
CA ALA A 36 3.08 -8.21 0.18
C ALA A 36 2.51 -6.82 0.49
N LEU A 37 2.21 -6.02 -0.55
CA LEU A 37 1.58 -4.70 -0.36
C LEU A 37 0.20 -4.80 0.30
N ARG A 38 -0.62 -5.77 -0.12
CA ARG A 38 -1.96 -5.99 0.46
C ARG A 38 -1.88 -6.37 1.93
N VAL A 39 -0.95 -7.26 2.30
CA VAL A 39 -0.82 -7.70 3.70
C VAL A 39 -0.25 -6.57 4.55
N MET A 40 0.82 -5.91 4.09
CA MET A 40 1.43 -4.76 4.74
C MET A 40 0.39 -3.68 5.06
N THR A 41 -0.40 -3.25 4.07
CA THR A 41 -1.41 -2.18 4.22
C THR A 41 -2.70 -2.64 4.91
N SER A 42 -2.79 -3.90 5.33
CA SER A 42 -3.90 -4.39 6.15
C SER A 42 -3.56 -4.43 7.65
N ILE A 43 -2.32 -4.10 8.02
CA ILE A 43 -1.91 -3.91 9.41
C ILE A 43 -2.42 -2.53 9.86
N ARG A 44 -3.15 -2.45 10.97
CA ARG A 44 -3.77 -1.21 11.45
C ARG A 44 -3.01 -0.62 12.65
N VAL A 45 -1.70 -0.42 12.47
CA VAL A 45 -0.84 0.12 13.53
C VAL A 45 -0.14 1.37 12.99
N GLU A 46 -0.39 2.52 13.62
CA GLU A 46 0.12 3.83 13.19
C GLU A 46 1.65 3.86 13.04
N VAL A 47 2.39 3.19 13.94
CA VAL A 47 3.87 3.14 13.90
C VAL A 47 4.44 2.62 12.57
N VAL A 48 3.64 1.87 11.81
CA VAL A 48 4.03 1.27 10.53
C VAL A 48 3.69 2.16 9.34
N VAL A 49 2.84 3.18 9.49
CA VAL A 49 2.38 4.06 8.41
C VAL A 49 3.54 4.62 7.58
N PRO A 50 4.63 5.17 8.15
CA PRO A 50 5.76 5.67 7.34
C PRO A 50 6.35 4.61 6.40
N LEU A 51 6.38 3.34 6.82
CA LEU A 51 6.88 2.23 6.02
C LEU A 51 5.89 1.84 4.92
N MET A 52 4.58 1.93 5.18
CA MET A 52 3.54 1.72 4.16
C MET A 52 3.57 2.81 3.09
N VAL A 53 3.76 4.07 3.52
CA VAL A 53 3.89 5.23 2.65
C VAL A 53 5.09 5.09 1.71
N LEU A 54 6.24 4.66 2.23
CA LEU A 54 7.40 4.32 1.39
C LEU A 54 7.10 3.18 0.40
N ALA A 55 6.36 2.16 0.82
CA ALA A 55 5.97 1.05 -0.05
C ALA A 55 5.07 1.53 -1.21
N VAL A 56 4.04 2.33 -0.93
CA VAL A 56 3.15 2.83 -2.00
C VAL A 56 3.83 3.83 -2.92
N LYS A 57 4.75 4.68 -2.41
CA LYS A 57 5.63 5.52 -3.24
C LYS A 57 6.45 4.71 -4.24
N GLN A 58 6.92 3.51 -3.84
CA GLN A 58 7.64 2.62 -4.73
C GLN A 58 6.71 1.94 -5.74
N THR A 59 5.56 1.43 -5.30
CA THR A 59 4.69 0.58 -6.14
C THR A 59 3.74 1.36 -7.05
N VAL A 60 3.54 2.66 -6.82
CA VAL A 60 2.75 3.55 -7.70
C VAL A 60 3.32 3.57 -9.13
N ALA A 61 4.64 3.37 -9.26
CA ALA A 61 5.36 3.33 -10.53
C ALA A 61 5.78 1.90 -10.93
N ASP A 62 5.18 0.86 -10.35
CA ASP A 62 5.53 -0.53 -10.66
C ASP A 62 5.29 -0.84 -12.15
N MET A 63 6.17 -1.66 -12.75
CA MET A 63 6.03 -2.06 -14.15
C MET A 63 4.72 -2.80 -14.45
N SER A 64 4.20 -3.54 -13.47
CA SER A 64 2.95 -4.28 -13.59
C SER A 64 1.74 -3.37 -13.30
N PRO A 65 0.78 -3.26 -14.24
CA PRO A 65 -0.51 -2.62 -13.96
C PRO A 65 -1.27 -3.27 -12.81
N TYR A 66 -1.06 -4.58 -12.57
CA TYR A 66 -1.70 -5.28 -11.46
C TYR A 66 -1.21 -4.75 -10.11
N VAL A 67 0.09 -4.49 -9.97
CA VAL A 67 0.66 -3.94 -8.73
C VAL A 67 0.23 -2.48 -8.54
N ARG A 68 0.18 -1.67 -9.60
CA ARG A 68 -0.31 -0.29 -9.52
C ARG A 68 -1.80 -0.22 -9.14
N LYS A 69 -2.64 -1.10 -9.69
CA LYS A 69 -4.04 -1.28 -9.27
C LYS A 69 -4.14 -1.56 -7.77
N VAL A 70 -3.31 -2.48 -7.28
CA VAL A 70 -3.29 -2.85 -5.85
C VAL A 70 -2.77 -1.70 -4.99
N THR A 71 -1.83 -0.91 -5.50
CA THR A 71 -1.35 0.31 -4.85
C THR A 71 -2.47 1.31 -4.66
N ALA A 72 -3.30 1.53 -5.69
CA ALA A 72 -4.48 2.41 -5.57
C ALA A 72 -5.40 1.97 -4.41
N HIS A 73 -5.67 0.67 -4.27
CA HIS A 73 -6.48 0.15 -3.17
C HIS A 73 -5.80 0.19 -1.78
N ALA A 74 -4.49 0.41 -1.73
CA ALA A 74 -3.76 0.59 -0.48
C ALA A 74 -3.88 2.00 0.07
N LEU A 75 -3.96 3.02 -0.79
CA LEU A 75 -3.94 4.43 -0.36
C LEU A 75 -5.06 4.78 0.62
N PRO A 76 -6.35 4.41 0.39
CA PRO A 76 -7.41 4.67 1.35
C PRO A 76 -7.19 3.96 2.68
N LYS A 77 -6.53 2.79 2.70
CA LYS A 77 -6.26 2.08 3.95
C LYS A 77 -5.26 2.84 4.81
N ILE A 78 -4.26 3.45 4.19
CA ILE A 78 -3.25 4.26 4.89
C ILE A 78 -3.92 5.53 5.42
N TYR A 79 -4.72 6.22 4.59
CA TYR A 79 -5.47 7.40 5.01
C TYR A 79 -6.40 7.14 6.20
N ASN A 80 -7.08 5.99 6.22
CA ASN A 80 -7.94 5.59 7.35
C ASN A 80 -7.18 5.30 8.65
N ILE A 81 -5.86 5.10 8.60
CA ILE A 81 -5.01 4.91 9.79
C ILE A 81 -4.43 6.24 10.23
N ASP A 82 -4.00 7.07 9.28
CA ASP A 82 -3.37 8.37 9.53
C ASP A 82 -3.79 9.38 8.45
N GLU A 83 -4.70 10.27 8.82
CA GLU A 83 -5.24 11.31 7.93
C GLU A 83 -4.20 12.38 7.58
N ASP A 84 -3.12 12.53 8.36
CA ASP A 84 -2.06 13.51 8.09
C ASP A 84 -1.28 13.18 6.81
N GLN A 85 -1.40 11.95 6.30
CA GLN A 85 -0.80 11.53 5.03
C GLN A 85 -1.58 12.02 3.80
N LYS A 86 -2.72 12.71 3.97
CA LYS A 86 -3.62 13.10 2.87
C LYS A 86 -2.90 13.71 1.68
N ASP A 87 -2.12 14.77 1.90
CA ASP A 87 -1.46 15.52 0.81
C ASP A 87 -0.52 14.60 0.01
N GLU A 88 0.25 13.77 0.70
CA GLU A 88 1.15 12.84 0.05
C GLU A 88 0.41 11.74 -0.72
N LEU A 89 -0.69 11.23 -0.18
CA LEU A 89 -1.50 10.21 -0.84
C LEU A 89 -2.23 10.80 -2.06
N SER A 90 -2.70 12.05 -1.99
CA SER A 90 -3.31 12.76 -3.11
C SER A 90 -2.36 12.87 -4.31
N ASP A 91 -1.09 13.22 -4.08
CA ASP A 91 -0.06 13.24 -5.13
C ASP A 91 0.13 11.87 -5.81
N LEU A 92 -0.02 10.78 -5.06
CA LEU A 92 0.08 9.42 -5.59
C LEU A 92 -1.19 9.03 -6.37
N ILE A 93 -2.37 9.45 -5.92
CA ILE A 93 -3.64 9.23 -6.61
C ILE A 93 -3.63 9.94 -7.96
N GLU A 94 -3.17 11.20 -8.02
CA GLU A 94 -3.07 11.94 -9.28
C GLU A 94 -2.20 11.22 -10.31
N LYS A 95 -1.07 10.64 -9.88
CA LYS A 95 -0.22 9.81 -10.74
C LYS A 95 -0.96 8.58 -11.29
N LEU A 96 -1.79 7.93 -10.47
CA LEU A 96 -2.57 6.76 -10.87
C LEU A 96 -3.77 7.11 -11.74
N LEU A 97 -4.36 8.30 -11.58
CA LEU A 97 -5.41 8.81 -12.48
C LEU A 97 -4.87 9.09 -13.89
N ALA A 98 -3.58 9.42 -14.00
CA ALA A 98 -2.87 9.58 -15.27
C ALA A 98 -2.33 8.25 -15.87
N ASP A 99 -2.67 7.09 -15.29
CA ASP A 99 -2.15 5.80 -15.76
C ASP A 99 -2.67 5.43 -17.15
N ARG A 100 -1.80 4.82 -17.96
CA ARG A 100 -2.14 4.37 -19.33
C ARG A 100 -2.95 3.08 -19.32
N ALA A 101 -2.86 2.29 -18.26
CA ALA A 101 -3.53 1.00 -18.16
C ALA A 101 -4.92 1.17 -17.55
N VAL A 102 -5.96 0.83 -18.34
CA VAL A 102 -7.37 0.88 -17.93
C VAL A 102 -7.64 0.08 -16.65
N LEU A 103 -6.88 -0.99 -16.41
CA LEU A 103 -6.97 -1.82 -15.20
C LEU A 103 -6.74 -1.02 -13.90
N VAL A 104 -5.97 0.07 -13.95
CA VAL A 104 -5.61 0.88 -12.78
C VAL A 104 -6.65 1.97 -12.54
N LEU A 105 -7.20 2.57 -13.61
CA LEU A 105 -8.07 3.74 -13.54
C LEU A 105 -9.28 3.56 -12.61
N GLY A 106 -9.98 2.43 -12.69
CA GLY A 106 -11.13 2.18 -11.82
C GLY A 106 -10.76 2.15 -10.33
N SER A 107 -9.59 1.58 -10.01
CA SER A 107 -9.07 1.57 -8.64
C SER A 107 -8.52 2.94 -8.20
N ALA A 108 -7.99 3.73 -9.12
CA ALA A 108 -7.55 5.10 -8.86
C ALA A 108 -8.72 6.04 -8.56
N ILE A 109 -9.82 5.93 -9.31
CA ILE A 109 -11.06 6.68 -9.04
C ILE A 109 -11.62 6.32 -7.67
N TYR A 110 -11.69 5.01 -7.35
CA TYR A 110 -12.09 4.58 -6.01
C TYR A 110 -11.20 5.19 -4.92
N ALA A 111 -9.89 5.23 -5.13
CA ALA A 111 -8.97 5.82 -4.17
C ALA A 111 -9.20 7.33 -4.02
N PHE A 112 -9.43 8.04 -5.12
CA PHE A 112 -9.74 9.47 -5.13
C PHE A 112 -11.03 9.81 -4.37
N GLU A 113 -12.05 8.96 -4.44
CA GLU A 113 -13.30 9.15 -3.69
C GLU A 113 -13.15 8.81 -2.19
N SER A 114 -12.13 8.03 -1.83
CA SER A 114 -11.98 7.45 -0.48
C SER A 114 -10.89 8.13 0.38
N VAL A 115 -10.15 9.11 -0.16
CA VAL A 115 -9.07 9.89 0.49
C VAL A 115 -9.39 11.37 0.38
#